data_AF-A0A9W8HS54-F1
#
_entry.id   AF-A0A9W8HS54-F1
#
_cell.length_a   1.000
_cell.length_b   1.000
_cell.length_c   1.000
_cell.angle_alpha   90.00
_cell.angle_beta   90.00
_cell.angle_gamma   90.00
#
_symmetry.space_group_name_H-M   'P 1'
#
loop_
_entity.id
_entity.type
_entity.pdbx_description
1 polymer ?
#
loop_
_entity_poly.entity_id
_entity_poly.type
_entity_poly.pdbx_seq_one_letter_code
_entity_poly.pdbx_strand_id
1 'polypeptide(L)'
;MEQKNAKLVADTTKLITREWEELNKLERALSLKSDRDLESQGYAILDLYVCDIRVKHEITKVILRLPGVSARLPKSMVRSGSLVSLSKPAGNRVYSAFLPSGGVVEDPMSGFVAKIRVNEVEVSLVGCTTIVQGAKYTIKLLTNDILYRRMFAALTKLSSHEIMQSYLHRILFDDAPPRFDGYSCSSYYNSKLNYIQKKTVDLAVTAVDIALIHGPPGTGKACTVVEIIQQLIARGKKLLVC
;
A
#
# COMPACT_ATOMS: atom_id res chain seq x y z
N MET A 1 -13.12 -2.51 29.75
CA MET A 1 -13.29 -2.53 28.28
C MET A 1 -13.65 -1.20 27.64
N GLU A 2 -14.90 -0.70 27.77
CA GLU A 2 -15.41 0.38 26.91
C GLU A 2 -14.61 1.68 27.04
N GLN A 3 -14.27 2.06 28.27
CA GLN A 3 -13.44 3.24 28.53
C GLN A 3 -12.01 3.10 27.98
N LYS A 4 -11.43 1.88 28.02
CA LYS A 4 -10.10 1.61 27.46
C LYS A 4 -10.12 1.74 25.93
N ASN A 5 -11.15 1.18 25.28
CA ASN A 5 -11.33 1.28 23.83
C ASN A 5 -11.58 2.73 23.40
N ALA A 6 -12.49 3.45 24.06
CA ALA A 6 -12.78 4.85 23.78
C ALA A 6 -11.52 5.72 23.88
N LYS A 7 -10.68 5.48 24.91
CA LYS A 7 -9.39 6.16 25.06
C LYS A 7 -8.43 5.84 23.90
N LEU A 8 -8.25 4.56 23.57
CA LEU A 8 -7.39 4.14 22.46
C LEU A 8 -7.82 4.78 21.14
N VAL A 9 -9.12 4.76 20.84
CA VAL A 9 -9.67 5.35 19.62
C VAL A 9 -9.44 6.85 19.59
N ALA A 10 -9.69 7.56 20.69
CA ALA A 10 -9.46 9.01 20.76
C ALA A 10 -7.99 9.38 20.57
N ASP A 11 -7.08 8.70 21.28
CA ASP A 11 -5.63 8.95 21.21
C ASP A 11 -5.10 8.63 19.80
N THR A 12 -5.50 7.50 19.22
CA THR A 12 -5.06 7.09 17.88
C THR A 12 -5.63 8.00 16.79
N THR A 13 -6.89 8.42 16.92
CA THR A 13 -7.51 9.40 16.00
C THR A 13 -6.70 10.70 16.01
N LYS A 14 -6.32 11.20 17.20
CA LYS A 14 -5.52 12.42 17.31
C LYS A 14 -4.15 12.29 16.63
N LEU A 15 -3.48 11.14 16.78
CA LEU A 15 -2.19 10.88 16.13
C LEU A 15 -2.33 10.83 14.60
N ILE A 16 -3.31 10.09 14.10
CA ILE A 16 -3.58 9.98 12.66
C ILE A 16 -3.95 11.34 12.06
N THR A 17 -4.79 12.13 12.73
CA THR A 17 -5.16 13.48 12.27
C THR A 17 -3.93 14.37 12.17
N ARG A 18 -3.02 14.32 13.14
CA ARG A 18 -1.78 15.10 13.10
C ARG A 18 -0.89 14.70 11.91
N GLU A 19 -0.72 13.41 11.65
CA GLU A 19 0.03 12.96 10.48
C GLU A 19 -0.65 13.36 9.16
N TRP A 20 -1.98 13.27 9.10
CA TRP A 20 -2.75 13.68 7.94
C TRP A 20 -2.63 15.18 7.66
N GLU A 21 -2.64 16.02 8.68
CA GLU A 21 -2.41 17.46 8.56
C GLU A 21 -1.01 17.77 8.02
N GLU A 22 0.03 17.06 8.48
CA GLU A 22 1.39 17.22 7.95
C GLU A 22 1.49 16.81 6.48
N LEU A 23 0.80 15.74 6.06
CA LEU A 23 0.70 15.39 4.65
C LEU A 23 -0.02 16.45 3.83
N ASN A 24 -1.13 17.01 4.34
CA ASN A 24 -1.85 18.07 3.65
C ASN A 24 -0.99 19.33 3.50
N LYS A 25 -0.15 19.66 4.49
CA LYS A 25 0.83 20.75 4.39
C LYS A 25 1.87 20.46 3.32
N LEU A 26 2.40 19.22 3.28
CA LEU A 26 3.35 18.79 2.27
C LEU A 26 2.73 18.89 0.86
N GLU A 27 1.51 18.38 0.67
CA GLU A 27 0.79 18.42 -0.60
C GLU A 27 0.60 19.85 -1.09
N ARG A 28 0.16 20.76 -0.22
CA ARG A 28 0.06 22.19 -0.55
C ARG A 28 1.41 22.78 -0.94
N ALA A 29 2.47 22.48 -0.18
CA ALA A 29 3.81 22.97 -0.49
C ALA A 29 4.37 22.40 -1.81
N LEU A 30 3.99 21.18 -2.19
CA LEU A 30 4.36 20.57 -3.46
C LEU A 30 3.54 21.16 -4.63
N SER A 31 2.26 21.47 -4.40
CA SER A 31 1.38 22.05 -5.43
C SER A 31 1.81 23.45 -5.90
N LEU A 32 2.52 24.19 -5.05
CA LEU A 32 3.02 25.54 -5.35
C LEU A 32 4.36 25.55 -6.09
N LYS A 33 5.05 24.41 -6.18
CA LYS A 33 6.39 24.32 -6.78
C LYS A 33 6.32 24.05 -8.28
N SER A 34 7.35 24.48 -9.00
CA SER A 34 7.48 24.13 -10.41
C SER A 34 7.83 22.66 -10.59
N ASP A 35 7.51 22.09 -11.75
CA ASP A 35 7.83 20.70 -12.09
C ASP A 35 9.33 20.37 -11.96
N ARG A 36 10.20 21.34 -12.28
CA ARG A 36 11.66 21.20 -12.14
C ARG A 36 12.11 21.20 -10.69
N ASP A 37 11.50 22.02 -9.85
CA ASP A 37 11.79 22.04 -8.42
C ASP A 37 11.36 20.71 -7.77
N LEU A 38 10.21 20.18 -8.16
CA LEU A 38 9.73 18.88 -7.72
C LEU A 38 10.68 17.74 -8.13
N GLU A 39 11.22 17.78 -9.35
CA GLU A 39 12.22 16.80 -9.80
C GLU A 39 13.52 16.90 -9.01
N SER A 40 14.03 18.12 -8.77
CA SER A 40 15.25 18.33 -7.98
C SER A 40 15.13 17.82 -6.53
N GLN A 41 13.92 17.85 -5.98
CA GLN A 41 13.61 17.35 -4.65
C GLN A 41 13.17 15.86 -4.66
N GLY A 42 13.07 15.25 -5.84
CA GLY A 42 12.73 13.83 -6.01
C GLY A 42 11.24 13.50 -5.92
N TYR A 43 10.34 14.50 -5.95
CA TYR A 43 8.88 14.33 -5.95
C TYR A 43 8.28 14.18 -7.34
N ALA A 44 9.03 14.48 -8.40
CA ALA A 44 8.61 14.28 -9.78
C ALA A 44 9.71 13.60 -10.61
N ILE A 45 9.29 12.95 -11.70
CA ILE A 45 10.17 12.49 -12.76
C ILE A 45 9.61 13.07 -14.05
N LEU A 46 10.39 13.94 -14.69
CA LEU A 46 9.97 14.62 -15.89
C LEU A 46 10.34 13.81 -17.13
N ASP A 47 9.79 14.22 -18.26
CA ASP A 47 10.29 13.88 -19.57
C ASP A 47 10.31 12.38 -19.91
N LEU A 48 9.34 11.64 -19.39
CA LEU A 48 9.18 10.22 -19.65
C LEU A 48 8.35 9.97 -20.92
N TYR A 49 8.78 9.03 -21.75
CA TYR A 49 8.08 8.62 -22.96
C TYR A 49 7.33 7.31 -22.73
N VAL A 50 6.11 7.24 -23.23
CA VAL A 50 5.32 6.00 -23.19
C VAL A 50 5.86 5.03 -24.25
N CYS A 51 6.50 3.94 -23.80
CA CYS A 51 7.01 2.90 -24.67
C CYS A 51 5.94 1.86 -25.04
N ASP A 52 5.13 1.47 -24.05
CA ASP A 52 4.17 0.38 -24.19
C ASP A 52 2.96 0.64 -23.28
N ILE A 53 1.78 0.21 -23.75
CA ILE A 53 0.50 0.34 -23.05
C ILE A 53 -0.19 -1.02 -23.10
N ARG A 54 -0.50 -1.57 -21.93
CA ARG A 54 -1.17 -2.86 -21.80
C ARG A 54 -2.45 -2.68 -21.01
N VAL A 55 -3.57 -2.89 -21.68
CA VAL A 55 -4.90 -2.82 -21.04
C VAL A 55 -5.32 -4.25 -20.66
N LYS A 56 -5.71 -4.45 -19.41
CA LYS A 56 -6.31 -5.70 -18.94
C LYS A 56 -7.50 -5.37 -18.03
N HIS A 57 -8.72 -5.65 -18.50
CA HIS A 57 -9.97 -5.22 -17.87
C HIS A 57 -9.97 -3.69 -17.66
N GLU A 58 -10.19 -3.21 -16.44
CA GLU A 58 -10.23 -1.78 -16.08
C GLU A 58 -8.84 -1.19 -15.75
N ILE A 59 -7.78 -2.01 -15.81
CA ILE A 59 -6.42 -1.57 -15.45
C ILE A 59 -5.59 -1.37 -16.73
N THR A 60 -5.11 -0.15 -16.91
CA THR A 60 -4.18 0.24 -17.97
C THR A 60 -2.78 0.34 -17.38
N LYS A 61 -1.91 -0.57 -17.79
CA LYS A 61 -0.48 -0.54 -17.46
C LYS A 61 0.28 0.26 -18.50
N VAL A 62 1.07 1.20 -18.04
CA VAL A 62 1.83 2.12 -18.89
C VAL A 62 3.30 1.99 -18.54
N ILE A 63 4.11 1.71 -19.55
CA ILE A 63 5.55 1.61 -19.40
C ILE A 63 6.17 2.91 -19.90
N LEU A 64 6.81 3.63 -18.99
CA LEU A 64 7.39 4.96 -19.19
C LEU A 64 8.92 4.88 -19.08
N ARG A 65 9.64 5.46 -20.05
CA ARG A 65 11.11 5.44 -20.10
C ARG A 65 11.69 6.81 -20.39
N LEU A 66 12.85 7.12 -19.82
CA LEU A 66 13.61 8.32 -20.17
C LEU A 66 14.20 8.23 -21.60
N PRO A 67 14.33 9.37 -22.30
CA PRO A 67 15.00 9.41 -23.60
C PRO A 67 16.49 9.11 -23.45
N GLY A 68 17.02 8.21 -24.28
CA GLY A 68 18.44 7.88 -24.36
C GLY A 68 18.80 6.48 -23.85
N VAL A 69 19.71 5.82 -24.58
CA VAL A 69 20.10 4.42 -24.35
C VAL A 69 20.77 4.21 -22.97
N SER A 70 21.43 5.24 -22.44
CA SER A 70 22.12 5.22 -21.14
C SER A 70 21.45 6.09 -20.06
N ALA A 71 20.24 6.63 -20.32
CA ALA A 71 19.55 7.47 -19.36
C ALA A 71 19.12 6.64 -18.15
N ARG A 72 19.39 7.16 -16.94
CA ARG A 72 18.95 6.56 -15.68
C ARG A 72 17.92 7.47 -15.03
N LEU A 73 16.94 6.87 -14.37
CA LEU A 73 15.96 7.63 -13.60
C LEU A 73 16.68 8.49 -12.54
N PRO A 74 16.26 9.75 -12.36
CA PRO A 74 16.82 10.59 -11.30
C PRO A 74 16.52 9.95 -9.93
N LYS A 75 17.35 10.30 -8.93
CA LYS A 75 17.07 9.90 -7.55
C LYS A 75 15.75 10.53 -7.12
N SER A 76 14.74 9.70 -6.89
CA SER A 76 13.40 10.13 -6.52
C SER A 76 12.87 9.35 -5.31
N MET A 77 11.84 9.93 -4.68
CA MET A 77 11.06 9.28 -3.62
C MET A 77 10.00 8.32 -4.18
N VAL A 78 9.82 8.27 -5.50
CA VAL A 78 8.89 7.36 -6.16
C VAL A 78 9.37 5.93 -5.97
N ARG A 79 8.52 5.08 -5.39
CA ARG A 79 8.77 3.66 -5.11
C ARG A 79 7.65 2.79 -5.65
N SER A 80 7.89 1.48 -5.74
CA SER A 80 6.81 0.54 -6.02
C SER A 80 5.73 0.65 -4.94
N GLY A 81 4.48 0.81 -5.35
CA GLY A 81 3.34 1.10 -4.48
C GLY A 81 3.03 2.59 -4.27
N SER A 82 3.90 3.51 -4.71
CA SER A 82 3.63 4.95 -4.62
C SER A 82 2.41 5.34 -5.47
N LEU A 83 1.53 6.17 -4.91
CA LEU A 83 0.48 6.85 -5.64
C LEU A 83 1.09 8.01 -6.43
N VAL A 84 0.78 8.10 -7.71
CA VAL A 84 1.34 9.09 -8.62
C VAL A 84 0.28 9.65 -9.55
N SER A 85 0.46 10.89 -9.98
CA SER A 85 -0.24 11.48 -11.10
C SER A 85 0.62 11.41 -12.35
N LEU A 86 -0.03 11.11 -13.48
CA LEU A 86 0.55 11.17 -14.81
C LEU A 86 -0.09 12.32 -15.57
N SER A 87 0.72 13.31 -15.97
CA SER A 87 0.24 14.49 -16.71
C SER A 87 1.13 14.77 -17.92
N LYS A 88 0.56 15.30 -19.01
CA LYS A 88 1.37 15.81 -20.13
C LYS A 88 2.13 17.07 -19.68
N PRO A 89 3.34 17.33 -20.20
CA PRO A 89 4.04 18.59 -19.94
C PRO A 89 3.19 19.77 -20.41
N ALA A 90 3.25 20.89 -19.68
CA ALA A 90 2.36 22.05 -19.85
C ALA A 90 2.29 22.64 -21.28
N GLY A 91 3.23 22.33 -22.16
CA GLY A 91 3.24 22.75 -23.57
C GLY A 91 2.48 21.84 -24.55
N ASN A 92 1.99 20.68 -24.12
CA ASN A 92 1.34 19.67 -24.98
C ASN A 92 -0.11 19.42 -24.57
N ARG A 93 -0.83 20.50 -24.24
CA ARG A 93 -2.27 20.48 -23.95
C ARG A 93 -3.03 20.06 -25.20
N VAL A 94 -3.63 18.88 -25.20
CA VAL A 94 -4.53 18.44 -26.27
C VAL A 94 -5.87 19.13 -26.03
N TYR A 95 -6.29 19.96 -26.98
CA TYR A 95 -7.62 20.58 -26.95
C TYR A 95 -8.66 19.48 -27.18
N SER A 96 -9.43 19.12 -26.15
CA SER A 96 -10.65 18.33 -26.36
C SER A 96 -11.71 19.25 -26.97
N ALA A 97 -12.12 18.99 -28.21
CA ALA A 97 -13.09 19.81 -28.95
C ALA A 97 -14.54 19.72 -28.44
N PHE A 98 -14.79 19.31 -27.19
CA PHE A 98 -16.11 18.88 -26.71
C PHE A 98 -16.60 19.54 -25.40
N LEU A 99 -16.11 20.72 -25.03
CA LEU A 99 -16.65 21.51 -23.92
C LEU A 99 -17.15 22.88 -24.41
N PRO A 100 -18.42 23.27 -24.16
CA PRO A 100 -18.99 24.54 -24.64
C PRO A 100 -18.41 25.81 -23.99
N SER A 101 -17.49 25.66 -23.04
CA SER A 101 -17.02 26.78 -22.21
C SER A 101 -15.55 26.64 -21.84
N GLY A 102 -14.64 26.45 -22.81
CA GLY A 102 -13.21 26.83 -22.73
C GLY A 102 -12.36 26.48 -21.50
N GLY A 103 -12.83 25.57 -20.63
CA GLY A 103 -12.20 25.21 -19.36
C GLY A 103 -11.21 24.07 -19.58
N VAL A 104 -9.93 24.33 -19.31
CA VAL A 104 -8.87 23.32 -19.38
C VAL A 104 -8.81 22.57 -18.06
N VAL A 105 -9.35 21.37 -18.01
CA VAL A 105 -9.06 20.40 -16.94
C VAL A 105 -8.95 19.01 -17.57
N GLU A 106 -7.81 18.68 -18.20
CA GLU A 106 -7.40 17.26 -18.21
C GLU A 106 -6.94 16.99 -16.78
N ASP A 107 -7.79 16.35 -15.98
CA ASP A 107 -7.41 15.94 -14.63
C ASP A 107 -6.16 15.05 -14.71
N PRO A 108 -5.16 15.28 -13.85
CA PRO A 108 -4.01 14.41 -13.79
C PRO A 108 -4.46 12.96 -13.56
N MET A 109 -4.02 12.04 -14.41
CA MET A 109 -4.43 10.65 -14.34
C MET A 109 -3.73 9.99 -13.14
N SER A 110 -4.51 9.62 -12.13
CA SER A 110 -3.98 9.00 -10.92
C SER A 110 -3.78 7.50 -11.09
N GLY A 111 -2.72 6.97 -10.51
CA GLY A 111 -2.50 5.53 -10.38
C GLY A 111 -1.30 5.18 -9.52
N PHE A 112 -0.88 3.93 -9.60
CA PHE A 112 0.14 3.38 -8.70
C PHE A 112 1.34 2.89 -9.49
N VAL A 113 2.53 3.10 -8.93
CA VAL A 113 3.75 2.56 -9.51
C VAL A 113 3.83 1.06 -9.24
N ALA A 114 3.69 0.25 -10.28
CA ALA A 114 3.78 -1.20 -10.19
C ALA A 114 5.24 -1.66 -10.06
N LYS A 115 6.14 -1.04 -10.81
CA LYS A 115 7.54 -1.45 -10.86
C LYS A 115 8.46 -0.29 -11.26
N ILE A 116 9.66 -0.28 -10.70
CA ILE A 116 10.72 0.66 -11.08
C ILE A 116 11.95 -0.16 -11.49
N ARG A 117 12.51 0.18 -12.65
CA ARG A 117 13.78 -0.31 -13.17
C ARG A 117 14.77 0.86 -13.27
N VAL A 118 15.98 0.61 -13.76
CA VAL A 118 17.05 1.62 -13.83
C VAL A 118 16.68 2.83 -14.71
N ASN A 119 15.93 2.61 -15.79
CA ASN A 119 15.55 3.62 -16.78
C ASN A 119 14.04 3.68 -17.07
N GLU A 120 13.24 2.86 -16.38
CA GLU A 120 11.84 2.59 -16.74
C GLU A 120 10.96 2.54 -15.49
N VAL A 121 9.77 3.10 -15.58
CA VAL A 121 8.73 3.06 -14.56
C VAL A 121 7.46 2.45 -15.17
N GLU A 122 6.92 1.44 -14.52
CA GLU A 122 5.62 0.86 -14.86
C GLU A 122 4.56 1.44 -13.93
N VAL A 123 3.57 2.14 -14.48
CA VAL A 123 2.44 2.74 -13.76
C VAL A 123 1.16 2.00 -14.14
N SER A 124 0.37 1.62 -13.13
CA SER A 124 -0.97 1.06 -13.31
C SER A 124 -2.01 2.14 -13.04
N LEU A 125 -2.82 2.44 -14.04
CA LEU A 125 -3.90 3.42 -13.99
C LEU A 125 -5.25 2.68 -14.05
N VAL A 126 -6.25 3.25 -13.40
CA VAL A 126 -7.60 2.67 -13.36
C VAL A 126 -8.52 3.49 -14.29
N GLY A 127 -9.21 2.84 -15.22
CA GLY A 127 -10.21 3.48 -16.08
C GLY A 127 -9.66 4.48 -17.11
N CYS A 128 -8.35 4.43 -17.40
CA CYS A 128 -7.69 5.40 -18.27
C CYS A 128 -7.59 4.91 -19.73
N THR A 129 -8.11 5.71 -20.67
CA THR A 129 -8.08 5.47 -22.13
C THR A 129 -7.36 6.56 -22.93
N THR A 130 -6.93 7.65 -22.29
CA THR A 130 -6.42 8.87 -22.96
C THR A 130 -4.91 8.90 -23.14
N ILE A 131 -4.21 7.79 -22.90
CA ILE A 131 -2.74 7.72 -23.00
C ILE A 131 -2.30 7.45 -24.42
N VAL A 132 -1.36 8.28 -24.87
CA VAL A 132 -0.83 8.24 -26.22
C VAL A 132 0.55 7.60 -26.20
N GLN A 133 0.73 6.55 -27.01
CA GLN A 133 2.03 5.91 -27.18
C GLN A 133 3.04 6.86 -27.82
N GLY A 134 4.28 6.86 -27.34
CA GLY A 134 5.33 7.77 -27.80
C GLY A 134 5.19 9.21 -27.31
N ALA A 135 4.11 9.57 -26.63
CA ALA A 135 3.97 10.90 -26.05
C ALA A 135 4.77 11.04 -24.74
N LYS A 136 5.09 12.29 -24.45
CA LYS A 136 5.87 12.70 -23.27
C LYS A 136 4.94 12.97 -22.09
N TYR A 137 5.27 12.44 -20.92
CA TYR A 137 4.54 12.57 -19.68
C TYR A 137 5.47 12.85 -18.50
N THR A 138 4.89 13.47 -17.49
CA THR A 138 5.50 13.74 -16.19
C THR A 138 4.79 12.88 -15.15
N ILE A 139 5.58 12.21 -14.30
CA ILE A 139 5.08 11.53 -13.10
C ILE A 139 5.30 12.46 -11.91
N LYS A 140 4.25 12.74 -11.13
CA LYS A 140 4.39 13.42 -9.82
C LYS A 140 3.89 12.52 -8.71
N LEU A 141 4.62 12.49 -7.59
CA LEU A 141 4.20 11.78 -6.40
C LEU A 141 2.97 12.48 -5.81
N LEU A 142 1.93 11.69 -5.53
CA LEU A 142 0.74 12.15 -4.82
C LEU A 142 0.79 11.68 -3.37
N THR A 143 0.16 12.44 -2.50
CA THR A 143 -0.16 12.02 -1.13
C THR A 143 -1.29 11.00 -1.17
N ASN A 144 -1.23 10.01 -0.28
CA ASN A 144 -2.20 8.93 -0.23
C ASN A 144 -3.21 9.17 0.90
N ASP A 145 -4.27 9.90 0.61
CA ASP A 145 -5.39 10.14 1.54
C ASP A 145 -6.18 8.84 1.83
N ILE A 146 -6.18 7.88 0.90
CA ILE A 146 -6.86 6.57 1.03
C ILE A 146 -6.34 5.81 2.26
N LEU A 147 -5.05 5.90 2.57
CA LEU A 147 -4.47 5.31 3.77
C LEU A 147 -5.19 5.82 5.03
N TYR A 148 -5.31 7.13 5.19
CA TYR A 148 -5.93 7.77 6.34
C TYR A 148 -7.42 7.47 6.41
N ARG A 149 -8.13 7.53 5.27
CA ARG A 149 -9.54 7.15 5.20
C ARG A 149 -9.76 5.71 5.67
N ARG A 150 -8.89 4.77 5.28
CA ARG A 150 -8.95 3.37 5.74
C ARG A 150 -8.64 3.25 7.23
N MET A 151 -7.65 3.98 7.75
CA MET A 151 -7.34 3.99 9.17
C MET A 151 -8.50 4.55 10.01
N PHE A 152 -9.10 5.67 9.61
CA PHE A 152 -10.27 6.24 10.28
C PHE A 152 -11.47 5.28 10.22
N ALA A 153 -11.75 4.68 9.06
CA ALA A 153 -12.82 3.69 8.93
C ALA A 153 -12.59 2.48 9.85
N ALA A 154 -11.34 2.02 10.00
CA ALA A 154 -10.99 0.95 10.92
C ALA A 154 -11.23 1.34 12.39
N LEU A 155 -10.89 2.58 12.78
CA LEU A 155 -11.17 3.11 14.12
C LEU A 155 -12.67 3.26 14.39
N THR A 156 -13.44 3.77 13.43
CA THR A 156 -14.90 3.84 13.55
C THR A 156 -15.50 2.44 13.73
N LYS A 157 -14.99 1.47 12.97
CA LYS A 157 -15.41 0.08 13.06
C LYS A 157 -15.03 -0.55 14.41
N LEU A 158 -13.86 -0.23 14.96
CA LEU A 158 -13.44 -0.68 16.30
C LEU A 158 -14.38 -0.19 17.42
N SER A 159 -15.04 0.95 17.23
CA SER A 159 -16.05 1.49 18.15
C SER A 159 -17.46 0.89 17.96
N SER A 160 -17.66 -0.01 17.00
CA SER A 160 -18.96 -0.66 16.79
C SER A 160 -19.27 -1.67 17.89
N HIS A 161 -20.54 -1.75 18.32
CA HIS A 161 -20.98 -2.69 19.34
C HIS A 161 -20.69 -4.16 18.98
N GLU A 162 -20.80 -4.53 17.70
CA GLU A 162 -20.50 -5.89 17.23
C GLU A 162 -19.05 -6.29 17.55
N ILE A 163 -18.09 -5.41 17.29
CA ILE A 163 -16.67 -5.69 17.51
C ILE A 163 -16.31 -5.65 18.98
N MET A 164 -16.89 -4.72 19.73
CA MET A 164 -16.64 -4.60 21.17
C MET A 164 -17.03 -5.86 21.96
N GLN A 165 -18.00 -6.63 21.46
CA GLN A 165 -18.44 -7.89 22.07
C GLN A 165 -17.58 -9.10 21.67
N SER A 166 -16.68 -8.96 20.68
CA SER A 166 -15.83 -10.07 20.23
C SER A 166 -14.81 -10.50 21.28
N TYR A 167 -14.50 -11.81 21.34
CA TYR A 167 -13.52 -12.33 22.29
C TYR A 167 -12.11 -11.76 22.06
N LEU A 168 -11.73 -11.55 20.79
CA LEU A 168 -10.47 -10.91 20.43
C LEU A 168 -10.37 -9.49 21.00
N HIS A 169 -11.46 -8.71 20.94
CA HIS A 169 -11.48 -7.38 21.55
C HIS A 169 -11.24 -7.44 23.06
N ARG A 170 -11.83 -8.42 23.76
CA ARG A 170 -11.59 -8.64 25.19
C ARG A 170 -10.12 -8.93 25.48
N ILE A 171 -9.47 -9.76 24.66
CA ILE A 171 -8.04 -10.07 24.82
C ILE A 171 -7.18 -8.83 24.59
N LEU A 172 -7.44 -8.07 23.52
CA LEU A 172 -6.65 -6.88 23.18
C LEU A 172 -6.69 -5.80 24.25
N PHE A 173 -7.77 -5.75 25.04
CA PHE A 173 -7.94 -4.81 26.15
C PHE A 173 -7.70 -5.42 27.54
N ASP A 174 -7.07 -6.59 27.61
CA ASP A 174 -6.69 -7.28 28.84
C ASP A 174 -7.88 -7.62 29.76
N ASP A 175 -9.02 -7.94 29.15
CA ASP A 175 -10.27 -8.30 29.83
C ASP A 175 -10.61 -9.81 29.64
N ALA A 176 -9.74 -10.58 28.97
CA ALA A 176 -9.78 -12.05 28.85
C ALA A 176 -8.41 -12.63 28.41
N PRO A 177 -8.04 -13.85 28.85
CA PRO A 177 -6.82 -14.52 28.37
C PRO A 177 -7.00 -15.14 26.98
N PRO A 178 -5.92 -15.30 26.18
CA PRO A 178 -5.97 -16.02 24.91
C PRO A 178 -6.22 -17.53 25.11
N ARG A 179 -6.95 -18.15 24.19
CA ARG A 179 -7.25 -19.59 24.23
C ARG A 179 -6.44 -20.39 23.22
N PHE A 180 -6.24 -21.67 23.54
CA PHE A 180 -5.55 -22.64 22.71
C PHE A 180 -6.39 -23.91 22.58
N ASP A 181 -6.53 -24.45 21.36
CA ASP A 181 -7.40 -25.60 21.06
C ASP A 181 -6.71 -26.97 21.21
N GLY A 182 -5.46 -26.98 21.71
CA GLY A 182 -4.71 -28.21 21.98
C GLY A 182 -4.32 -29.00 20.73
N TYR A 183 -4.52 -28.45 19.53
CA TYR A 183 -4.06 -29.06 18.28
C TYR A 183 -2.56 -29.40 18.30
N SER A 184 -2.16 -30.46 17.61
CA SER A 184 -0.74 -30.81 17.46
C SER A 184 -0.45 -31.14 16.00
N CYS A 185 0.62 -30.57 15.46
CA CYS A 185 1.08 -30.89 14.11
C CYS A 185 1.57 -32.34 14.07
N SER A 186 0.93 -33.19 13.26
CA SER A 186 1.38 -34.58 13.07
C SER A 186 2.67 -34.68 12.25
N SER A 187 2.92 -33.68 11.39
CA SER A 187 4.12 -33.56 10.56
C SER A 187 4.33 -32.11 10.13
N TYR A 188 5.55 -31.79 9.73
CA TYR A 188 5.91 -30.46 9.19
C TYR A 188 6.23 -30.59 7.70
N TYR A 189 5.76 -29.64 6.89
CA TYR A 189 6.04 -29.60 5.46
C TYR A 189 7.52 -29.27 5.19
N ASN A 190 8.11 -28.39 6.01
CA ASN A 190 9.51 -28.04 5.94
C ASN A 190 10.35 -28.87 6.92
N SER A 191 11.08 -29.85 6.40
CA SER A 191 11.98 -30.70 7.18
C SER A 191 13.19 -29.97 7.79
N LYS A 192 13.49 -28.75 7.32
CA LYS A 192 14.63 -27.94 7.78
C LYS A 192 14.31 -27.03 8.97
N LEU A 193 13.09 -27.08 9.50
CA LEU A 193 12.73 -26.29 10.68
C LEU A 193 13.50 -26.77 11.90
N ASN A 194 14.12 -25.83 12.60
CA ASN A 194 14.76 -26.12 13.88
C ASN A 194 13.70 -26.29 14.99
N TYR A 195 14.15 -26.76 16.16
CA TYR A 195 13.27 -27.02 17.29
C TYR A 195 12.45 -25.79 17.73
N ILE A 196 13.07 -24.61 17.78
CA ILE A 196 12.39 -23.37 18.18
C ILE A 196 11.31 -23.00 17.17
N GLN A 197 11.61 -23.11 15.87
CA GLN A 197 10.66 -22.83 14.81
C GLN A 197 9.47 -23.80 14.86
N LYS A 198 9.71 -25.10 15.06
CA LYS A 198 8.64 -26.11 15.23
C LYS A 198 7.73 -25.77 16.41
N LYS A 199 8.31 -25.47 17.58
CA LYS A 199 7.55 -25.04 18.77
C LYS A 199 6.72 -23.78 18.50
N THR A 200 7.27 -22.83 17.74
CA THR A 200 6.55 -21.61 17.32
C THR A 200 5.38 -21.94 16.38
N VAL A 201 5.57 -22.86 15.43
CA VAL A 201 4.48 -23.33 14.56
C VAL A 201 3.38 -23.96 15.41
N ASP A 202 3.72 -24.90 16.29
CA ASP A 202 2.75 -25.60 17.16
C ASP A 202 1.95 -24.62 18.02
N LEU A 203 2.62 -23.64 18.63
CA LEU A 203 1.94 -22.60 19.42
C LEU A 203 1.02 -21.72 18.56
N ALA A 204 1.45 -21.37 17.35
CA ALA A 204 0.66 -20.51 16.46
C ALA A 204 -0.57 -21.22 15.92
N VAL A 205 -0.47 -22.51 15.57
CA VAL A 205 -1.62 -23.28 15.05
C VAL A 205 -2.61 -23.65 16.16
N THR A 206 -2.17 -23.73 17.42
CA THR A 206 -3.07 -23.99 18.55
C THR A 206 -3.83 -22.75 18.99
N ALA A 207 -3.34 -21.54 18.69
CA ALA A 207 -3.97 -20.31 19.08
C ALA A 207 -5.35 -20.15 18.42
N VAL A 208 -6.38 -20.01 19.25
CA VAL A 208 -7.76 -19.78 18.78
C VAL A 208 -7.98 -18.31 18.45
N ASP A 209 -7.38 -17.43 19.26
CA ASP A 209 -7.70 -16.00 19.22
C ASP A 209 -6.53 -15.16 18.67
N ILE A 210 -5.33 -15.29 19.26
CA ILE A 210 -4.14 -14.53 18.86
C ILE A 210 -2.86 -15.28 19.23
N ALA A 211 -1.85 -15.21 18.35
CA ALA A 211 -0.49 -15.66 18.62
C ALA A 211 0.51 -14.55 18.26
N LEU A 212 1.50 -14.33 19.12
CA LEU A 212 2.60 -13.41 18.86
C LEU A 212 3.87 -14.20 18.56
N ILE A 213 4.39 -14.05 17.35
CA ILE A 213 5.63 -14.67 16.94
C ILE A 213 6.73 -13.62 16.90
N HIS A 214 7.71 -13.75 17.77
CA HIS A 214 8.90 -12.93 17.75
C HIS A 214 10.04 -13.65 17.02
N GLY A 215 10.74 -12.94 16.13
CA GLY A 215 11.92 -13.48 15.46
C GLY A 215 12.97 -12.41 15.20
N PRO A 216 14.17 -12.51 15.79
CA PRO A 216 15.32 -11.67 15.47
C PRO A 216 15.71 -11.73 13.96
N PRO A 217 16.53 -10.80 13.44
CA PRO A 217 17.02 -10.88 12.07
C PRO A 217 17.77 -12.20 11.81
N GLY A 218 17.60 -12.77 10.61
CA GLY A 218 18.26 -14.04 10.22
C GLY A 218 17.64 -15.34 10.78
N THR A 219 16.62 -15.28 11.64
CA THR A 219 16.04 -16.47 12.31
C THR A 219 15.01 -17.28 11.50
N GLY A 220 14.90 -16.99 10.20
CA GLY A 220 13.99 -17.73 9.32
C GLY A 220 12.50 -17.51 9.61
N LYS A 221 12.09 -16.34 10.14
CA LYS A 221 10.68 -15.97 10.37
C LYS A 221 9.76 -16.32 9.21
N ALA A 222 10.17 -15.97 7.98
CA ALA A 222 9.40 -16.24 6.78
C ALA A 222 9.16 -17.74 6.58
N CYS A 223 10.18 -18.59 6.81
CA CYS A 223 10.03 -20.05 6.75
C CYS A 223 9.01 -20.55 7.78
N THR A 224 9.04 -20.01 9.00
CA THR A 224 8.07 -20.36 10.06
C THR A 224 6.65 -19.94 9.71
N VAL A 225 6.46 -18.72 9.19
CA VAL A 225 5.14 -18.22 8.79
C VAL A 225 4.57 -19.02 7.62
N VAL A 226 5.39 -19.38 6.64
CA VAL A 226 4.98 -20.24 5.52
C VAL A 226 4.49 -21.60 6.03
N GLU A 227 5.22 -22.21 6.98
CA GLU A 227 4.79 -23.47 7.59
C GLU A 227 3.43 -23.31 8.29
N ILE A 228 3.23 -22.25 9.09
CA ILE A 228 1.95 -22.00 9.77
C ILE A 228 0.80 -21.87 8.77
N ILE A 229 1.02 -21.14 7.67
CA ILE A 229 0.04 -21.00 6.59
C ILE A 229 -0.31 -22.39 6.01
N GLN A 230 0.69 -23.22 5.71
CA GLN A 230 0.46 -24.56 5.17
C GLN A 230 -0.32 -25.44 6.16
N GLN A 231 0.01 -25.40 7.46
CA GLN A 231 -0.70 -26.14 8.50
C GLN A 231 -2.17 -25.68 8.63
N LEU A 232 -2.45 -24.38 8.60
CA LEU A 232 -3.81 -23.85 8.68
C LEU A 232 -4.64 -24.17 7.42
N ILE A 233 -4.03 -24.14 6.23
CA ILE A 233 -4.68 -24.56 4.98
C ILE A 233 -5.00 -26.05 5.01
N ALA A 234 -4.08 -26.89 5.50
CA ALA A 234 -4.31 -28.32 5.64
C ALA A 234 -5.48 -28.64 6.58
N ARG A 235 -5.74 -27.75 7.56
CA ARG A 235 -6.92 -27.79 8.44
C ARG A 235 -8.20 -27.20 7.80
N GLY A 236 -8.17 -26.84 6.52
CA GLY A 236 -9.30 -26.27 5.79
C GLY A 236 -9.65 -24.83 6.18
N LYS A 237 -8.73 -24.09 6.82
CA LYS A 237 -8.97 -22.68 7.18
C LYS A 237 -8.83 -21.79 5.95
N LYS A 238 -9.65 -20.74 5.89
CA LYS A 238 -9.48 -19.62 4.96
C LYS A 238 -8.57 -18.58 5.62
N LEU A 239 -7.58 -18.10 4.87
CA LEU A 239 -6.55 -17.21 5.39
C LEU A 239 -6.56 -15.87 4.64
N LEU A 240 -6.37 -14.80 5.40
CA LEU A 240 -5.97 -13.49 4.89
C LEU A 240 -4.51 -13.26 5.30
N VAL A 241 -3.63 -13.07 4.33
CA VAL A 241 -2.21 -12.77 4.55
C VAL A 241 -1.98 -11.35 4.07
N CYS A 242 -1.49 -10.48 4.96
CA CYS A 242 -1.26 -9.06 4.71
C CYS A 242 0.24 -8.75 4.65
#